data_AF-A0A965P3S6-F1
#
_entry.id   AF-A0A965P3S6-F1
#
_cell.length_a   1.000
_cell.length_b   1.000
_cell.length_c   1.000
_cell.angle_alpha   90.00
_cell.angle_beta   90.00
_cell.angle_gamma   90.00
#
_symmetry.space_group_name_H-M   'P 1'
#
loop_
_entity.id
_entity.type
_entity.pdbx_description
1 polymer ?
#
loop_
_entity_poly.entity_id
_entity_poly.type
_entity_poly.pdbx_seq_one_letter_code
_entity_poly.pdbx_strand_id
1 'polypeptide(L)'
;MKLQPGPDAARYLLAAQGKPVARPFNVRWLLPAVCKDDPKRWTATWFASWPLLAAGSVVWALGMGADWQAAVAAAAFLVALPGVWGPHSVRPVGVDLPSMAVAIWAAAAFAHGQPLVGVVIACIAAGISEKAPVMVALWAWTPWALVALVVPLVANFVRRPGLDEVTAVPLLKRVHDHPITTAMEHRRQQGGWRNAWLMVAPWGVTLAALLDPSPWLIAAMVVAYAQLLVATDVVRLYQAVAGPVACLAAAGVIPTQWLLLAVVVHVVWWRPPVTA
;
A
#
# COMPACT_ATOMS: atom_id res chain seq x y z
N MET A 1 -3.92 27.35 -4.68
CA MET A 1 -3.44 26.33 -5.64
C MET A 1 -4.63 25.43 -5.97
N LYS A 2 -5.12 25.41 -7.21
CA LYS A 2 -6.21 24.49 -7.61
C LYS A 2 -5.58 23.10 -7.79
N LEU A 3 -5.91 22.17 -6.90
CA LEU A 3 -5.58 20.76 -7.08
C LEU A 3 -6.31 20.26 -8.34
N GLN A 4 -5.58 19.67 -9.28
CA GLN A 4 -6.17 18.84 -10.34
C GLN A 4 -6.00 17.38 -9.89
N PRO A 5 -6.99 16.82 -9.16
CA PRO A 5 -6.87 15.47 -8.64
C PRO A 5 -6.97 14.45 -9.78
N GLY A 6 -6.17 13.38 -9.69
CA GLY A 6 -6.38 12.19 -10.50
C GLY A 6 -7.70 11.49 -10.16
N PRO A 7 -8.10 10.46 -10.94
CA PRO A 7 -9.40 9.81 -10.80
C PRO A 7 -9.70 9.28 -9.39
N ASP A 8 -8.72 8.66 -8.73
CA ASP A 8 -8.90 8.14 -7.37
C ASP A 8 -9.07 9.26 -6.34
N ALA A 9 -8.22 10.29 -6.41
CA ALA A 9 -8.29 11.46 -5.53
C ALA A 9 -9.63 12.21 -5.69
N ALA A 10 -10.11 12.33 -6.93
CA ALA A 10 -11.40 12.96 -7.21
C ALA A 10 -12.54 12.19 -6.54
N ARG A 11 -12.54 10.85 -6.59
CA ARG A 11 -13.57 10.04 -5.90
C ARG A 11 -13.53 10.18 -4.38
N TYR A 12 -12.36 10.31 -3.75
CA TYR A 12 -12.30 10.56 -2.30
C TYR A 12 -12.86 11.94 -1.93
N LEU A 13 -12.67 12.96 -2.76
CA LEU A 13 -13.29 14.28 -2.57
C LEU A 13 -14.81 14.21 -2.76
N LEU A 14 -15.30 13.47 -3.76
CA LEU A 14 -16.74 13.24 -3.92
C LEU A 14 -17.34 12.50 -2.72
N ALA A 15 -16.66 11.47 -2.23
CA ALA A 15 -17.06 10.76 -1.02
C ALA A 15 -17.05 11.67 0.22
N ALA A 16 -16.09 12.60 0.31
CA ALA A 16 -15.99 13.59 1.38
C ALA A 16 -17.16 14.59 1.37
N GLN A 17 -17.72 14.87 0.20
CA GLN A 17 -18.95 15.66 0.00
C GLN A 17 -20.23 14.87 0.28
N GLY A 18 -20.12 13.59 0.66
CA GLY A 18 -21.27 12.71 0.88
C GLY A 18 -21.92 12.21 -0.41
N LYS A 19 -21.29 12.42 -1.58
CA LYS A 19 -21.80 11.87 -2.84
C LYS A 19 -21.54 10.35 -2.91
N PRO A 20 -22.48 9.56 -3.44
CA PRO A 20 -22.22 8.15 -3.74
C PRO A 20 -21.07 8.00 -4.73
N VAL A 21 -20.20 7.03 -4.48
CA VAL A 21 -19.03 6.72 -5.35
C VAL A 21 -18.98 5.24 -5.68
N ALA A 22 -18.28 4.90 -6.76
CA ALA A 22 -18.20 3.52 -7.23
C ALA A 22 -17.41 2.64 -6.23
N ARG A 23 -17.61 1.32 -6.32
CA ARG A 23 -16.72 0.36 -5.63
C ARG A 23 -15.30 0.42 -6.21
N PRO A 24 -14.24 0.27 -5.39
CA PRO A 24 -14.25 0.06 -3.93
C PRO A 24 -14.23 1.36 -3.10
N PHE A 25 -14.31 2.55 -3.71
CA PHE A 25 -14.17 3.84 -3.01
C PHE A 25 -15.27 4.07 -1.96
N ASN A 26 -16.45 3.48 -2.15
CA ASN A 26 -17.58 3.61 -1.21
C ASN A 26 -17.27 3.00 0.18
N VAL A 27 -16.39 1.99 0.26
CA VAL A 27 -16.03 1.35 1.53
C VAL A 27 -14.79 1.96 2.21
N ARG A 28 -14.09 2.89 1.52
CA ARG A 28 -12.91 3.60 2.02
C ARG A 28 -13.30 4.93 2.66
N TRP A 29 -14.05 4.85 3.75
CA TRP A 29 -14.84 5.97 4.24
C TRP A 29 -14.16 6.87 5.26
N LEU A 30 -13.16 6.37 6.00
CA LEU A 30 -12.63 7.04 7.18
C LEU A 30 -11.96 8.36 6.83
N LEU A 31 -11.01 8.36 5.89
CA LEU A 31 -10.31 9.59 5.52
C LEU A 31 -11.23 10.61 4.84
N PRO A 32 -12.12 10.25 3.89
CA PRO A 32 -13.12 11.18 3.38
C PRO A 32 -13.98 11.83 4.48
N ALA A 33 -14.38 11.06 5.50
CA ALA A 33 -15.18 11.58 6.62
C ALA A 33 -14.39 12.55 7.53
N VAL A 34 -13.11 12.23 7.80
CA VAL A 34 -12.25 13.02 8.71
C VAL A 34 -11.68 14.27 8.01
N CYS A 35 -11.15 14.09 6.80
CA CYS A 35 -10.49 15.15 6.04
C CYS A 35 -11.48 16.07 5.33
N LYS A 36 -12.67 15.58 4.98
CA LYS A 36 -13.67 16.33 4.21
C LYS A 36 -13.05 16.94 2.93
N ASP A 37 -13.54 18.09 2.48
CA ASP A 37 -12.96 18.84 1.36
C ASP A 37 -11.77 19.73 1.76
N ASP A 38 -11.22 19.58 2.97
CA ASP A 38 -10.15 20.46 3.48
C ASP A 38 -8.76 19.99 2.98
N PRO A 39 -8.10 20.74 2.07
CA PRO A 39 -6.81 20.33 1.53
C PRO A 39 -5.71 20.27 2.61
N LYS A 40 -5.82 21.06 3.68
CA LYS A 40 -4.84 21.08 4.76
C LYS A 40 -4.87 19.77 5.55
N ARG A 41 -6.06 19.20 5.79
CA ARG A 41 -6.20 17.90 6.49
C ARG A 41 -5.66 16.75 5.66
N TRP A 42 -5.95 16.72 4.36
CA TRP A 42 -5.37 15.73 3.45
C TRP A 42 -3.85 15.84 3.39
N THR A 43 -3.33 17.07 3.28
CA THR A 43 -1.88 17.33 3.26
C THR A 43 -1.22 16.90 4.58
N ALA A 44 -1.79 17.27 5.72
CA ALA A 44 -1.29 16.86 7.03
C ALA A 44 -1.29 15.33 7.21
N THR A 45 -2.38 14.67 6.81
CA THR A 45 -2.49 13.20 6.84
C THR A 45 -1.41 12.55 5.99
N TRP A 46 -1.21 13.04 4.77
CA TRP A 46 -0.20 12.53 3.85
C TRP A 46 1.21 12.71 4.43
N PHE A 47 1.57 13.89 4.93
CA PHE A 47 2.87 14.14 5.53
C PHE A 47 3.10 13.33 6.82
N ALA A 48 2.10 13.22 7.68
CA ALA A 48 2.20 12.45 8.93
C ALA A 48 2.34 10.94 8.68
N SER A 49 1.85 10.44 7.55
CA SER A 49 1.92 9.01 7.21
C SER A 49 3.36 8.54 6.99
N TRP A 50 4.27 9.41 6.54
CA TRP A 50 5.68 9.06 6.31
C TRP A 50 6.45 8.67 7.60
N PRO A 51 6.56 9.55 8.62
CA PRO A 51 7.20 9.18 9.87
C PRO A 51 6.44 8.07 10.60
N LEU A 52 5.10 8.03 10.47
CA LEU A 52 4.29 6.96 11.08
C LEU A 52 4.61 5.59 10.47
N LEU A 53 4.72 5.51 9.15
CA LEU A 53 5.13 4.29 8.43
C LEU A 53 6.54 3.87 8.83
N ALA A 54 7.50 4.81 8.82
CA ALA A 54 8.89 4.54 9.16
C ALA A 54 9.02 3.99 10.59
N ALA A 55 8.46 4.70 11.58
CA ALA A 55 8.51 4.29 12.98
C ALA A 55 7.78 2.97 13.21
N GLY A 56 6.58 2.80 12.64
CA GLY A 56 5.83 1.54 12.76
C GLY A 56 6.57 0.35 12.15
N SER A 57 7.30 0.56 11.05
CA SER A 57 8.14 -0.48 10.44
C SER A 57 9.30 -0.90 11.32
N VAL A 58 9.98 0.06 11.96
CA VAL A 58 11.05 -0.24 12.93
C VAL A 58 10.49 -1.03 14.10
N VAL A 59 9.41 -0.56 14.73
CA VAL A 59 8.80 -1.24 15.89
C VAL A 59 8.33 -2.64 15.51
N TRP A 60 7.72 -2.80 14.35
CA TRP A 60 7.30 -4.09 13.83
C TRP A 60 8.49 -5.03 13.60
N ALA A 61 9.54 -4.58 12.92
CA ALA A 61 10.74 -5.38 12.65
C ALA A 61 11.42 -5.86 13.94
N LEU A 62 11.50 -5.00 14.96
CA LEU A 62 12.02 -5.37 16.29
C LEU A 62 11.15 -6.42 16.98
N GLY A 63 9.81 -6.30 16.87
CA GLY A 63 8.88 -7.30 17.38
C GLY A 63 9.00 -8.65 16.68
N MET A 64 9.43 -8.66 15.42
CA MET A 64 9.75 -9.86 14.65
C MET A 64 11.16 -10.43 14.95
N GLY A 65 11.91 -9.81 15.86
CA GLY A 65 13.23 -10.28 16.31
C GLY A 65 14.42 -9.76 15.50
N ALA A 66 14.23 -8.78 14.61
CA ALA A 66 15.35 -8.13 13.92
C ALA A 66 16.18 -7.31 14.91
N ASP A 67 17.48 -7.18 14.64
CA ASP A 67 18.31 -6.21 15.34
C ASP A 67 17.95 -4.76 14.93
N TRP A 68 18.47 -3.78 15.67
CA TRP A 68 18.16 -2.37 15.41
C TRP A 68 18.61 -1.88 14.03
N GLN A 69 19.73 -2.38 13.51
CA GLN A 69 20.27 -1.94 12.22
C GLN A 69 19.45 -2.48 11.06
N ALA A 70 19.07 -3.76 11.11
CA ALA A 70 18.15 -4.39 10.18
C ALA A 70 16.76 -3.76 10.24
N ALA A 71 16.24 -3.45 11.44
CA ALA A 71 14.95 -2.80 11.61
C ALA A 71 14.91 -1.40 10.96
N VAL A 72 15.95 -0.58 11.19
CA VAL A 72 16.09 0.74 10.56
C VAL A 72 16.27 0.63 9.04
N ALA A 73 17.08 -0.33 8.57
CA ALA A 73 17.27 -0.58 7.15
C ALA A 73 15.95 -1.01 6.47
N ALA A 74 15.18 -1.91 7.09
CA ALA A 74 13.87 -2.33 6.58
C ALA A 74 12.90 -1.15 6.44
N ALA A 75 12.85 -0.27 7.44
CA ALA A 75 12.04 0.94 7.38
C ALA A 75 12.50 1.90 6.27
N ALA A 76 13.81 2.08 6.10
CA ALA A 76 14.38 2.91 5.03
C ALA A 76 14.08 2.33 3.65
N PHE A 77 14.21 1.01 3.47
CA PHE A 77 13.81 0.33 2.23
C PHE A 77 12.33 0.56 1.94
N LEU A 78 11.45 0.33 2.92
CA LEU A 78 10.01 0.46 2.72
C LEU A 78 9.60 1.87 2.31
N VAL A 79 10.11 2.89 2.99
CA VAL A 79 9.80 4.30 2.68
C VAL A 79 10.34 4.71 1.30
N ALA A 80 11.42 4.09 0.85
CA ALA A 80 12.05 4.34 -0.44
C ALA A 80 11.43 3.53 -1.60
N LEU A 81 10.55 2.56 -1.32
CA LEU A 81 9.90 1.79 -2.38
C LEU A 81 9.04 2.71 -3.28
N PRO A 82 9.19 2.62 -4.61
CA PRO A 82 8.51 3.51 -5.55
C PRO A 82 6.98 3.43 -5.47
N GLY A 83 6.44 2.25 -5.18
CA GLY A 83 5.02 2.00 -4.97
C GLY A 83 4.47 2.69 -3.73
N VAL A 84 5.31 2.92 -2.71
CA VAL A 84 4.94 3.66 -1.49
C VAL A 84 4.87 5.16 -1.75
N TRP A 85 5.78 5.68 -2.59
CA TRP A 85 5.73 7.07 -3.06
C TRP A 85 4.43 7.32 -3.85
N GLY A 86 4.00 6.34 -4.65
CA GLY A 86 2.77 6.40 -5.45
C GLY A 86 2.80 7.48 -6.54
N PRO A 87 1.79 7.54 -7.44
CA PRO A 87 1.77 8.53 -8.51
C PRO A 87 1.48 9.95 -7.97
N HIS A 88 1.98 10.98 -8.66
CA HIS A 88 1.70 12.38 -8.31
C HIS A 88 0.21 12.72 -8.34
N SER A 89 -0.57 12.04 -9.20
CA SER A 89 -1.99 12.28 -9.42
C SER A 89 -2.88 12.02 -8.20
N VAL A 90 -2.41 11.26 -7.21
CA VAL A 90 -3.17 10.99 -5.98
C VAL A 90 -2.74 11.85 -4.80
N ARG A 91 -1.72 12.71 -4.95
CA ARG A 91 -1.20 13.50 -3.82
C ARG A 91 -1.96 14.82 -3.66
N PRO A 92 -2.35 15.22 -2.44
CA PRO A 92 -2.20 14.52 -1.15
C PRO A 92 -3.42 13.66 -0.77
N VAL A 93 -4.40 13.48 -1.65
CA VAL A 93 -5.72 12.88 -1.36
C VAL A 93 -5.72 11.33 -1.50
N GLY A 94 -4.55 10.70 -1.47
CA GLY A 94 -4.40 9.25 -1.61
C GLY A 94 -4.53 8.56 -0.26
N VAL A 95 -5.23 7.42 -0.23
CA VAL A 95 -5.47 6.66 1.01
C VAL A 95 -4.51 5.49 1.22
N ASP A 96 -3.75 5.10 0.19
CA ASP A 96 -2.89 3.90 0.25
C ASP A 96 -1.74 4.08 1.26
N LEU A 97 -1.00 5.19 1.18
CA LEU A 97 0.09 5.49 2.12
C LEU A 97 -0.43 5.63 3.56
N PRO A 98 -1.47 6.44 3.85
CA PRO A 98 -2.06 6.49 5.19
C PRO A 98 -2.56 5.13 5.70
N SER A 99 -3.20 4.33 4.84
CA SER A 99 -3.66 3.00 5.22
C SER A 99 -2.50 2.09 5.58
N MET A 100 -1.43 2.11 4.78
CA MET A 100 -0.23 1.30 5.03
C MET A 100 0.47 1.75 6.31
N ALA A 101 0.56 3.07 6.55
CA ALA A 101 1.12 3.64 7.75
C ALA A 101 0.35 3.23 9.01
N VAL A 102 -0.99 3.20 8.99
CA VAL A 102 -1.78 2.71 10.14
C VAL A 102 -1.69 1.18 10.26
N ALA A 103 -1.76 0.47 9.13
CA ALA A 103 -1.71 -0.99 9.11
C ALA A 103 -0.39 -1.56 9.67
N ILE A 104 0.75 -0.90 9.44
CA ILE A 104 2.03 -1.41 9.95
C ILE A 104 2.08 -1.37 11.47
N TRP A 105 1.38 -0.43 12.12
CA TRP A 105 1.22 -0.40 13.57
C TRP A 105 0.34 -1.51 14.11
N ALA A 106 -0.67 -1.96 13.33
CA ALA A 106 -1.41 -3.16 13.68
C ALA A 106 -0.48 -4.39 13.65
N ALA A 107 0.36 -4.50 12.61
CA ALA A 107 1.33 -5.58 12.51
C ALA A 107 2.37 -5.53 13.65
N ALA A 108 2.84 -4.33 14.01
CA ALA A 108 3.69 -4.11 15.17
C ALA A 108 3.04 -4.60 16.47
N ALA A 109 1.78 -4.23 16.72
CA ALA A 109 1.06 -4.66 17.92
C ALA A 109 0.94 -6.20 17.99
N PHE A 110 0.67 -6.88 16.88
CA PHE A 110 0.67 -8.34 16.84
C PHE A 110 2.06 -8.93 17.14
N ALA A 111 3.12 -8.38 16.54
CA ALA A 111 4.50 -8.84 16.77
C ALA A 111 4.93 -8.69 18.24
N HIS A 112 4.42 -7.69 18.95
CA HIS A 112 4.66 -7.47 20.38
C HIS A 112 3.63 -8.15 21.31
N GLY A 113 2.88 -9.13 20.81
CA GLY A 113 1.97 -9.93 21.64
C GLY A 113 0.72 -9.18 22.12
N GLN A 114 0.32 -8.11 21.43
CA GLN A 114 -0.86 -7.28 21.76
C GLN A 114 -1.99 -7.47 20.72
N PRO A 115 -2.62 -8.65 20.64
CA PRO A 115 -3.56 -8.96 19.56
C PRO A 115 -4.81 -8.08 19.56
N LEU A 116 -5.32 -7.70 20.75
CA LEU A 116 -6.49 -6.82 20.85
C LEU A 116 -6.19 -5.43 20.26
N VAL A 117 -5.03 -4.86 20.60
CA VAL A 117 -4.57 -3.58 20.05
C VAL A 117 -4.38 -3.71 18.53
N GLY A 118 -3.77 -4.80 18.08
CA GLY A 118 -3.58 -5.11 16.66
C GLY A 118 -4.91 -5.14 15.88
N VAL A 119 -5.94 -5.82 16.40
CA VAL A 119 -7.27 -5.85 15.78
C VAL A 119 -7.91 -4.47 15.73
N VAL A 120 -7.84 -3.69 16.82
CA VAL A 120 -8.40 -2.33 16.86
C VAL A 120 -7.74 -1.43 15.81
N ILE A 121 -6.41 -1.44 15.71
CA ILE A 121 -5.69 -0.65 14.71
C ILE A 121 -5.99 -1.16 13.29
N ALA A 122 -6.10 -2.48 13.10
CA ALA A 122 -6.48 -3.06 11.81
C ALA A 122 -7.89 -2.62 11.38
N CYS A 123 -8.85 -2.51 12.30
CA CYS A 123 -10.18 -1.96 12.02
C CYS A 123 -10.13 -0.49 11.57
N ILE A 124 -9.26 0.33 12.19
CA ILE A 124 -9.04 1.72 11.76
C ILE A 124 -8.46 1.74 10.35
N ALA A 125 -7.42 0.95 10.08
CA ALA A 125 -6.82 0.84 8.75
C ALA A 125 -7.84 0.35 7.70
N ALA A 126 -8.71 -0.59 8.06
CA ALA A 126 -9.78 -1.12 7.21
C ALA A 126 -10.81 -0.06 6.81
N GLY A 127 -11.02 0.95 7.66
CA GLY A 127 -11.83 2.12 7.32
C GLY A 127 -11.16 3.05 6.29
N ILE A 128 -9.83 2.98 6.15
CA ILE A 128 -9.05 3.75 5.16
C ILE A 128 -8.96 2.97 3.84
N SER A 129 -8.66 1.67 3.90
CA SER A 129 -8.56 0.77 2.76
C SER A 129 -9.11 -0.61 3.10
N GLU A 130 -9.98 -1.14 2.25
CA GLU A 130 -10.57 -2.47 2.40
C GLU A 130 -9.53 -3.60 2.35
N LYS A 131 -8.34 -3.33 1.81
CA LYS A 131 -7.24 -4.31 1.70
C LYS A 131 -6.43 -4.44 2.99
N ALA A 132 -6.52 -3.46 3.88
CA ALA A 132 -5.67 -3.40 5.07
C ALA A 132 -5.76 -4.66 5.95
N PRO A 133 -6.93 -5.27 6.23
CA PRO A 133 -6.99 -6.51 7.02
C PRO A 133 -6.17 -7.65 6.43
N VAL A 134 -6.19 -7.82 5.11
CA VAL A 134 -5.43 -8.86 4.41
C VAL A 134 -3.93 -8.55 4.45
N MET A 135 -3.58 -7.28 4.26
CA MET A 135 -2.19 -6.82 4.34
C MET A 135 -1.61 -7.09 5.74
N VAL A 136 -2.33 -6.70 6.80
CA VAL A 136 -1.89 -6.93 8.20
C VAL A 136 -1.83 -8.43 8.50
N ALA A 137 -2.80 -9.23 8.05
CA ALA A 137 -2.77 -10.68 8.24
C ALA A 137 -1.53 -11.32 7.62
N LEU A 138 -1.11 -10.84 6.45
CA LEU A 138 0.13 -11.26 5.81
C LEU A 138 1.35 -10.77 6.58
N TRP A 139 1.45 -9.50 6.95
CA TRP A 139 2.64 -8.95 7.60
C TRP A 139 2.88 -9.50 9.02
N ALA A 140 1.82 -9.62 9.81
CA ALA A 140 1.89 -10.20 11.15
C ALA A 140 1.75 -11.73 11.15
N TRP A 141 1.60 -12.34 9.96
CA TRP A 141 1.42 -13.78 9.78
C TRP A 141 0.37 -14.38 10.71
N THR A 142 -0.82 -13.76 10.75
CA THR A 142 -1.87 -14.10 11.72
C THR A 142 -3.27 -13.93 11.15
N PRO A 143 -4.19 -14.89 11.35
CA PRO A 143 -5.57 -14.78 10.88
C PRO A 143 -6.38 -13.76 11.68
N TRP A 144 -5.95 -13.38 12.89
CA TRP A 144 -6.69 -12.44 13.75
C TRP A 144 -6.96 -11.10 13.10
N ALA A 145 -6.04 -10.61 12.27
CA ALA A 145 -6.21 -9.36 11.54
C ALA A 145 -7.41 -9.39 10.56
N LEU A 146 -7.82 -10.58 10.09
CA LEU A 146 -8.97 -10.73 9.20
C LEU A 146 -10.31 -10.42 9.87
N VAL A 147 -10.38 -10.41 11.20
CA VAL A 147 -11.58 -9.94 11.93
C VAL A 147 -11.94 -8.51 11.52
N ALA A 148 -10.94 -7.69 11.21
CA ALA A 148 -11.15 -6.31 10.76
C ALA A 148 -11.88 -6.20 9.40
N LEU A 149 -12.06 -7.29 8.64
CA LEU A 149 -12.91 -7.33 7.45
C LEU A 149 -14.38 -7.02 7.76
N VAL A 150 -14.80 -7.10 9.03
CA VAL A 150 -16.11 -6.64 9.47
C VAL A 150 -16.34 -5.16 9.12
N VAL A 151 -15.29 -4.33 9.12
CA VAL A 151 -15.41 -2.89 8.83
C VAL A 151 -15.82 -2.62 7.38
N PRO A 152 -15.10 -3.09 6.34
CA PRO A 152 -15.54 -2.92 4.95
C PRO A 152 -16.84 -3.67 4.66
N LEU A 153 -17.12 -4.79 5.35
CA LEU A 153 -18.39 -5.51 5.22
C LEU A 153 -19.57 -4.64 5.67
N VAL A 154 -19.49 -4.09 6.89
CA VAL A 154 -20.51 -3.16 7.42
C VAL A 154 -20.60 -1.91 6.53
N ALA A 155 -19.47 -1.35 6.11
CA ALA A 155 -19.47 -0.21 5.21
C ALA A 155 -20.18 -0.52 3.88
N ASN A 156 -20.02 -1.73 3.34
CA ASN A 156 -20.70 -2.15 2.11
C ASN A 156 -22.22 -2.30 2.27
N PHE A 157 -22.72 -2.62 3.46
CA PHE A 157 -24.15 -2.64 3.76
C PHE A 157 -24.74 -1.26 4.00
N VAL A 158 -23.99 -0.37 4.66
CA VAL A 158 -24.46 0.97 5.02
C VAL A 158 -24.33 1.95 3.85
N ARG A 159 -23.24 1.86 3.08
CA ARG A 159 -22.89 2.81 2.01
C ARG A 159 -23.21 2.22 0.65
N ARG A 160 -24.32 2.66 0.07
CA ARG A 160 -24.74 2.27 -1.28
C ARG A 160 -23.73 2.77 -2.32
N PRO A 161 -23.14 1.89 -3.13
CA PRO A 161 -22.29 2.33 -4.24
C PRO A 161 -23.14 3.04 -5.29
N GLY A 162 -22.55 4.02 -5.96
CA GLY A 162 -23.16 4.73 -7.08
C GLY A 162 -22.15 4.99 -8.18
N LEU A 163 -22.60 5.08 -9.43
CA LEU A 163 -21.74 5.54 -10.52
C LEU A 163 -21.53 7.05 -10.38
N ASP A 164 -20.34 7.42 -9.91
CA ASP A 164 -19.93 8.82 -9.81
C ASP A 164 -19.55 9.40 -11.18
N GLU A 165 -19.50 10.73 -11.24
CA GLU A 165 -19.15 11.49 -12.46
C GLU A 165 -17.77 11.14 -13.03
N VAL A 166 -16.82 10.71 -12.21
CA VAL A 166 -15.48 10.29 -12.65
C VAL A 166 -15.56 8.91 -13.30
N THR A 167 -16.27 7.98 -12.66
CA THR A 167 -16.46 6.62 -13.17
C THR A 167 -17.36 6.57 -14.40
N ALA A 168 -18.26 7.53 -14.60
CA ALA A 168 -19.13 7.59 -15.77
C ALA A 168 -18.39 7.82 -17.10
N VAL A 169 -17.15 8.32 -17.06
CA VAL A 169 -16.30 8.52 -18.25
C VAL A 169 -16.03 7.18 -18.95
N PRO A 170 -16.15 7.06 -20.30
CA PRO A 170 -16.13 5.77 -21.00
C PRO A 170 -14.96 4.85 -20.66
N LEU A 171 -13.74 5.41 -20.56
CA LEU A 171 -12.54 4.65 -20.22
C LEU A 171 -12.62 4.05 -18.81
N LEU A 172 -12.99 4.87 -17.81
CA LEU A 172 -13.05 4.45 -16.41
C LEU A 172 -14.26 3.56 -16.13
N LYS A 173 -15.36 3.77 -16.86
CA LYS A 173 -16.52 2.89 -16.85
C LYS A 173 -16.14 1.50 -17.35
N ARG A 174 -15.38 1.40 -18.44
CA ARG A 174 -14.87 0.11 -18.95
C ARG A 174 -13.98 -0.61 -17.93
N VAL A 175 -13.13 0.14 -17.22
CA VAL A 175 -12.31 -0.41 -16.12
C VAL A 175 -13.19 -0.92 -14.97
N HIS A 176 -14.26 -0.20 -14.65
CA HIS A 176 -15.21 -0.61 -13.61
C HIS A 176 -16.01 -1.86 -13.99
N ASP A 177 -16.54 -1.90 -15.22
CA ASP A 177 -17.42 -2.97 -15.70
C ASP A 177 -16.66 -4.27 -16.02
N HIS A 178 -15.42 -4.16 -16.52
CA HIS A 178 -14.59 -5.28 -16.94
C HIS A 178 -13.16 -5.23 -16.38
N PRO A 179 -12.98 -5.33 -15.05
CA PRO A 179 -11.69 -5.13 -14.40
C PRO A 179 -10.62 -6.14 -14.85
N ILE A 180 -10.98 -7.41 -15.03
CA ILE A 180 -10.04 -8.46 -15.47
C ILE A 180 -9.57 -8.21 -16.90
N THR A 181 -10.51 -7.97 -17.82
CA THR A 181 -10.20 -7.74 -19.24
C THR A 181 -9.35 -6.49 -19.42
N THR A 182 -9.72 -5.39 -18.76
CA THR A 182 -8.96 -4.14 -18.85
C THR A 182 -7.58 -4.24 -18.20
N ALA A 183 -7.45 -4.93 -17.07
CA ALA A 183 -6.14 -5.22 -16.47
C ALA A 183 -5.26 -6.03 -17.43
N MET A 184 -5.78 -7.09 -18.04
CA MET A 184 -5.03 -7.93 -18.98
C MET A 184 -4.65 -7.20 -20.28
N GLU A 185 -5.52 -6.35 -20.82
CA GLU A 185 -5.20 -5.48 -21.97
C GLU A 185 -4.09 -4.50 -21.63
N HIS A 186 -4.21 -3.79 -20.51
CA HIS A 186 -3.21 -2.83 -20.05
C HIS A 186 -1.86 -3.50 -19.81
N ARG A 187 -1.89 -4.68 -19.18
CA ARG A 187 -0.73 -5.56 -18.95
C ARG A 187 -0.02 -5.93 -20.24
N ARG A 188 -0.76 -6.30 -21.29
CA ARG A 188 -0.20 -6.62 -22.62
C ARG A 188 0.43 -5.39 -23.26
N GLN A 189 -0.23 -4.24 -23.20
CA GLN A 189 0.28 -2.97 -23.74
C GLN A 189 1.58 -2.51 -23.06
N GLN A 190 1.76 -2.81 -21.77
CA GLN A 190 2.98 -2.50 -21.02
C GLN A 190 4.10 -3.55 -21.17
N GLY A 191 4.09 -4.36 -22.24
CA GLY A 191 5.13 -5.36 -22.51
C GLY A 191 4.93 -6.72 -21.81
N GLY A 192 3.74 -6.99 -21.27
CA GLY A 192 3.37 -8.32 -20.76
C GLY A 192 4.13 -8.73 -19.49
N TRP A 193 3.86 -9.93 -18.95
CA TRP A 193 4.41 -10.40 -17.65
C TRP A 193 5.94 -10.50 -17.62
N ARG A 194 6.58 -10.41 -18.79
CA ARG A 194 8.02 -10.47 -18.96
C ARG A 194 8.71 -9.10 -18.89
N ASN A 195 7.97 -8.00 -18.74
CA ASN A 195 8.57 -6.68 -18.59
C ASN A 195 9.25 -6.54 -17.21
N ALA A 196 10.55 -6.85 -17.14
CA ALA A 196 11.35 -6.80 -15.92
C ALA A 196 11.43 -5.41 -15.30
N TRP A 197 11.36 -4.33 -16.09
CA TRP A 197 11.35 -2.95 -15.58
C TRP A 197 10.12 -2.64 -14.73
N LEU A 198 9.01 -3.32 -15.01
CA LEU A 198 7.75 -3.12 -14.30
C LEU A 198 7.55 -4.16 -13.18
N MET A 199 8.01 -5.39 -13.41
CA MET A 199 7.78 -6.51 -12.51
C MET A 199 8.88 -6.68 -11.46
N VAL A 200 10.14 -6.42 -11.80
CA VAL A 200 11.29 -6.83 -10.97
C VAL A 200 12.11 -5.63 -10.51
N ALA A 201 12.50 -4.75 -11.45
CA ALA A 201 13.30 -3.56 -11.14
C ALA A 201 12.76 -2.70 -9.98
N PRO A 202 11.42 -2.60 -9.74
CA PRO A 202 10.90 -1.80 -8.64
C PRO A 202 11.21 -2.27 -7.24
N TRP A 203 11.58 -3.54 -7.09
CA TRP A 203 12.04 -4.07 -5.81
C TRP A 203 13.47 -3.61 -5.47
N GLY A 204 14.30 -3.29 -6.47
CA GLY A 204 15.69 -2.87 -6.24
C GLY A 204 16.43 -3.83 -5.31
N VAL A 205 17.09 -3.28 -4.28
CA VAL A 205 17.82 -4.07 -3.28
C VAL A 205 16.95 -5.06 -2.49
N THR A 206 15.64 -4.86 -2.38
CA THR A 206 14.78 -5.82 -1.63
C THR A 206 14.66 -7.17 -2.33
N LEU A 207 15.14 -7.31 -3.58
CA LEU A 207 15.31 -8.61 -4.23
C LEU A 207 16.27 -9.54 -3.47
N ALA A 208 17.15 -9.00 -2.61
CA ALA A 208 17.99 -9.79 -1.73
C ALA A 208 17.18 -10.73 -0.82
N ALA A 209 15.90 -10.41 -0.54
CA ALA A 209 14.99 -11.28 0.19
C ALA A 209 14.78 -12.66 -0.47
N LEU A 210 15.04 -12.78 -1.79
CA LEU A 210 14.88 -14.03 -2.54
C LEU A 210 16.06 -15.00 -2.39
N LEU A 211 17.16 -14.57 -1.74
CA LEU A 211 18.30 -15.46 -1.46
C LEU A 211 17.95 -16.54 -0.42
N ASP A 212 17.02 -16.25 0.50
CA ASP A 212 16.48 -17.21 1.46
C ASP A 212 14.95 -17.01 1.62
N PRO A 213 14.15 -17.54 0.67
CA PRO A 213 12.73 -17.21 0.58
C PRO A 213 11.92 -18.00 1.62
N SER A 214 11.48 -17.31 2.66
CA SER A 214 10.55 -17.89 3.63
C SER A 214 9.15 -18.15 3.03
N PRO A 215 8.37 -19.12 3.54
CA PRO A 215 6.98 -19.32 3.13
C PRO A 215 6.11 -18.06 3.30
N TRP A 216 6.44 -17.26 4.32
CA TRP A 216 5.84 -15.96 4.59
C TRP A 216 6.03 -14.97 3.43
N LEU A 217 7.27 -14.82 2.95
CA LEU A 217 7.60 -13.97 1.81
C LEU A 217 6.91 -14.46 0.53
N ILE A 218 6.93 -15.78 0.29
CA ILE A 218 6.31 -16.38 -0.90
C ILE A 218 4.81 -16.09 -0.90
N ALA A 219 4.12 -16.31 0.22
CA ALA A 219 2.69 -16.03 0.34
C ALA A 219 2.37 -14.55 0.10
N ALA A 220 3.15 -13.63 0.71
CA ALA A 220 2.97 -12.20 0.50
C ALA A 220 3.15 -11.82 -0.98
N MET A 221 4.19 -12.33 -1.64
CA MET A 221 4.45 -12.10 -3.07
C MET A 221 3.32 -12.65 -3.95
N VAL A 222 2.86 -13.87 -3.71
CA VAL A 222 1.76 -14.48 -4.49
C VAL A 222 0.51 -13.61 -4.39
N VAL A 223 0.11 -13.19 -3.18
CA VAL A 223 -1.06 -12.33 -2.99
C VAL A 223 -0.85 -10.96 -3.64
N ALA A 224 0.34 -10.39 -3.54
CA ALA A 224 0.70 -9.11 -4.14
C ALA A 224 0.56 -9.14 -5.67
N TYR A 225 1.11 -10.14 -6.34
CA TYR A 225 1.03 -10.28 -7.80
C TYR A 225 -0.36 -10.72 -8.28
N ALA A 226 -1.12 -11.47 -7.48
CA ALA A 226 -2.49 -11.84 -7.82
C ALA A 226 -3.40 -10.60 -7.99
N GLN A 227 -3.11 -9.49 -7.31
CA GLN A 227 -3.86 -8.24 -7.50
C GLN A 227 -3.76 -7.69 -8.93
N LEU A 228 -2.67 -7.99 -9.64
CA LEU A 228 -2.44 -7.53 -11.01
C LEU A 228 -3.34 -8.24 -12.03
N LEU A 229 -4.07 -9.29 -11.63
CA LEU A 229 -5.05 -9.96 -12.47
C LEU A 229 -6.34 -9.15 -12.63
N VAL A 230 -6.62 -8.23 -11.69
CA VAL A 230 -7.86 -7.46 -11.64
C VAL A 230 -7.64 -5.95 -11.66
N ALA A 231 -6.40 -5.48 -11.49
CA ALA A 231 -6.09 -4.07 -11.40
C ALA A 231 -5.06 -3.65 -12.45
N THR A 232 -5.21 -2.41 -12.92
CA THR A 232 -4.32 -1.79 -13.92
C THR A 232 -3.09 -1.14 -13.30
N ASP A 233 -3.14 -0.80 -12.02
CA ASP A 233 -1.99 -0.26 -11.29
C ASP A 233 -1.07 -1.39 -10.84
N VAL A 234 0.23 -1.23 -11.05
CA VAL A 234 1.20 -2.32 -10.96
C VAL A 234 2.06 -2.16 -9.71
N VAL A 235 3.04 -1.23 -9.76
CA VAL A 235 4.06 -1.09 -8.71
C VAL A 235 3.45 -0.74 -7.37
N ARG A 236 2.45 0.16 -7.33
CA ARG A 236 1.80 0.55 -6.08
C ARG A 236 1.13 -0.64 -5.38
N LEU A 237 0.48 -1.51 -6.14
CA LEU A 237 -0.32 -2.60 -5.57
C LEU A 237 0.53 -3.71 -4.98
N TYR A 238 1.50 -4.23 -5.74
CA TYR A 238 2.28 -5.34 -5.23
C TYR A 238 3.21 -4.90 -4.09
N GLN A 239 3.74 -3.67 -4.13
CA GLN A 239 4.62 -3.17 -3.07
C GLN A 239 3.85 -2.77 -1.82
N ALA A 240 2.61 -2.28 -1.95
CA ALA A 240 1.78 -2.08 -0.77
C ALA A 240 1.60 -3.38 0.00
N VAL A 241 1.40 -4.52 -0.69
CA VAL A 241 1.15 -5.81 -0.02
C VAL A 241 2.43 -6.50 0.45
N ALA A 242 3.39 -6.69 -0.45
CA ALA A 242 4.58 -7.50 -0.16
C ALA A 242 5.80 -6.65 0.24
N GLY A 243 5.76 -5.33 0.09
CA GLY A 243 6.83 -4.41 0.45
C GLY A 243 7.35 -4.60 1.86
N PRO A 244 6.52 -4.49 2.91
CA PRO A 244 7.00 -4.64 4.30
C PRO A 244 7.73 -5.96 4.55
N VAL A 245 7.19 -7.07 4.06
CA VAL A 245 7.78 -8.40 4.21
C VAL A 245 9.10 -8.52 3.45
N ALA A 246 9.13 -8.05 2.20
CA ALA A 246 10.33 -8.07 1.37
C ALA A 246 11.44 -7.18 1.94
N CYS A 247 11.10 -6.00 2.47
CA CYS A 247 12.05 -5.10 3.11
C CYS A 247 12.66 -5.72 4.37
N LEU A 248 11.85 -6.35 5.23
CA LEU A 248 12.34 -7.01 6.44
C LEU A 248 13.22 -8.22 6.09
N ALA A 249 12.76 -9.08 5.17
CA ALA A 249 13.52 -10.25 4.74
C ALA A 249 14.85 -9.86 4.08
N ALA A 250 14.86 -8.83 3.23
CA ALA A 250 16.09 -8.33 2.62
C ALA A 250 17.07 -7.78 3.68
N ALA A 251 16.56 -7.00 4.64
CA ALA A 251 17.39 -6.48 5.72
C ALA A 251 17.99 -7.59 6.60
N GLY A 252 17.28 -8.72 6.77
CA GLY A 252 17.77 -9.88 7.52
C GLY A 252 18.85 -10.69 6.79
N VAL A 253 18.89 -10.65 5.45
CA VAL A 253 19.87 -11.39 4.64
C VAL A 253 21.11 -10.57 4.31
N ILE A 254 20.97 -9.25 4.16
CA ILE A 254 22.09 -8.36 3.84
C ILE A 254 22.99 -8.24 5.08
N PRO A 255 24.30 -8.55 4.98
CA PRO A 255 25.19 -8.41 6.13
C PRO A 255 25.23 -6.97 6.62
N THR A 256 25.27 -6.79 7.93
CA THR A 256 25.19 -5.50 8.62
C THR A 256 26.11 -4.41 8.04
N GLN A 257 27.36 -4.78 7.72
CA GLN A 257 28.36 -3.86 7.15
C GLN A 257 27.95 -3.28 5.78
N TRP A 258 27.04 -3.94 5.07
CA TRP A 258 26.53 -3.51 3.77
C TRP A 258 25.18 -2.81 3.85
N LEU A 259 24.49 -2.81 4.99
CA LEU A 259 23.14 -2.24 5.10
C LEU A 259 23.09 -0.76 4.75
N LEU A 260 24.07 0.04 5.19
CA LEU A 260 24.11 1.47 4.85
C LEU A 260 24.25 1.67 3.33
N LEU A 261 25.16 0.93 2.69
CA LEU A 261 25.35 1.00 1.24
C LEU A 261 24.09 0.53 0.50
N ALA A 262 23.48 -0.56 0.96
CA ALA A 262 22.23 -1.07 0.43
C ALA A 262 21.11 -0.01 0.50
N VAL A 263 20.98 0.71 1.62
CA VAL A 263 20.00 1.81 1.76
C VAL A 263 20.28 2.92 0.75
N VAL A 264 21.53 3.37 0.64
CA VAL A 264 21.91 4.43 -0.32
C VAL A 264 21.60 4.01 -1.75
N VAL A 265 22.01 2.80 -2.14
CA VAL A 265 21.72 2.26 -3.47
C VAL A 265 20.21 2.17 -3.71
N HIS A 266 19.45 1.63 -2.76
CA HIS A 266 18.01 1.46 -2.91
C HIS A 266 17.28 2.80 -3.10
N VAL A 267 17.67 3.84 -2.36
CA VAL A 267 17.09 5.19 -2.47
C VAL A 267 17.44 5.87 -3.81
N VAL A 268 18.65 5.65 -4.33
CA VAL A 268 19.15 6.34 -5.53
C VAL A 268 18.78 5.60 -6.82
N TRP A 269 18.70 4.27 -6.79
CA TRP A 269 18.49 3.39 -7.97
C TRP A 269 17.22 3.72 -8.76
N TRP A 270 16.20 4.28 -8.11
CA TRP A 270 14.89 4.51 -8.69
C TRP A 270 14.71 5.84 -9.44
N ARG A 271 15.74 6.68 -9.50
CA ARG A 271 15.70 7.88 -10.33
C ARG A 271 16.12 7.51 -11.74
N PRO A 272 15.32 7.79 -12.78
CA PRO A 272 15.81 7.65 -14.15
C PRO A 272 17.12 8.44 -14.25
N PRO A 273 18.20 7.86 -14.82
CA PRO A 273 19.41 8.63 -15.06
C PRO A 273 19.00 9.84 -15.91
N VAL A 274 19.27 11.03 -15.40
CA VAL A 274 19.12 12.26 -16.18
C VAL A 274 20.17 12.15 -17.27
N THR A 275 19.77 11.71 -18.47
CA THR A 275 20.59 11.90 -19.65
C THR A 275 20.61 13.40 -19.89
N ALA A 276 21.76 14.02 -19.56
CA ALA A 276 22.10 15.35 -20.04
C ALA A 276 22.17 15.37 -21.57
#